data_AF-A0A1A8GVK7-F1
#
_entry.id   AF-A0A1A8GVK7-F1
#
_cell.length_a   1.000
_cell.length_b   1.000
_cell.length_c   1.000
_cell.angle_alpha   90.00
_cell.angle_beta   90.00
_cell.angle_gamma   90.00
#
_symmetry.space_group_name_H-M   'P 1'
#
loop_
_entity.id
_entity.type
_entity.pdbx_description
1 polymer ?
#
loop_
_entity_poly.entity_id
_entity_poly.type
_entity_poly.pdbx_seq_one_letter_code
_entity_poly.pdbx_strand_id
1 'polypeptide(L)'
;MGSCKGELSWFWFFACLLLTGLALEYEGVPGQWTRYSQWDAKTTGELSFILRTNISRALVLYLDDGGNCDFLELLISNGRLQMRFTIHCAEPATLHTETPINDLRWHRVLLTRNFRETKLVVDNEEKAAEVKSKRKEMAVASDLYVGGISPDVRLSALTSSTVKYEPLFQGFITNLKLGEALPMLLDGQAVHNDLEYICDIHSPCSNKGLCSISQGEVLCDCINTSFRGKYCQEAVQREVEGLAHLMVNRQVIRQGQEESVATFKGNEFFSYNLSQTPIQSSLDEITLSFRTSQRNGLLLHTGKSADYINLSLRNGALWLVINLGSGAFEALVEPTSGKFNDNVWHDVRVTRNLRQVTILVDGILTTTGYTQEDYT
;
A
#
# COMPACT_ATOMS: atom_id res chain seq x y z
N MET A 1 -24.97 51.36 12.18
CA MET A 1 -23.99 50.80 11.22
C MET A 1 -23.20 49.76 11.98
N GLY A 2 -23.22 48.45 11.77
CA GLY A 2 -23.84 47.55 10.80
C GLY A 2 -22.96 46.30 10.76
N SER A 3 -23.47 45.17 11.28
CA SER A 3 -23.12 43.73 11.08
C SER A 3 -21.63 43.29 11.14
N CYS A 4 -21.21 42.25 11.86
CA CYS A 4 -21.79 40.90 11.93
C CYS A 4 -21.70 40.23 13.32
N LYS A 5 -22.71 39.37 13.54
CA LYS A 5 -23.06 38.61 14.73
C LYS A 5 -22.13 37.41 14.94
N GLY A 6 -21.84 37.10 16.20
CA GLY A 6 -21.58 35.73 16.63
C GLY A 6 -22.89 35.02 16.97
N GLU A 7 -22.97 33.73 16.65
CA GLU A 7 -23.39 32.64 17.55
C GLU A 7 -23.44 31.30 16.78
N LEU A 8 -23.24 30.22 17.54
CA LEU A 8 -23.20 28.82 17.12
C LEU A 8 -24.55 28.33 16.52
N SER A 9 -24.50 27.41 15.54
CA SER A 9 -25.29 26.16 15.57
C SER A 9 -25.03 25.21 14.39
N TRP A 10 -25.00 23.92 14.72
CA TRP A 10 -25.47 22.72 14.00
C TRP A 10 -25.37 22.52 12.47
N PHE A 11 -24.83 21.35 12.15
CA PHE A 11 -25.26 20.40 11.10
C PHE A 11 -25.25 20.86 9.64
N TRP A 12 -24.13 20.59 8.96
CA TRP A 12 -24.01 20.05 7.59
C TRP A 12 -22.59 19.44 7.49
N PHE A 13 -22.33 18.17 7.81
CA PHE A 13 -22.64 16.90 7.13
C PHE A 13 -22.01 16.74 5.73
N PHE A 14 -21.30 15.60 5.58
CA PHE A 14 -20.71 14.97 4.38
C PHE A 14 -19.44 15.64 3.80
N ALA A 15 -18.35 14.94 3.49
CA ALA A 15 -18.05 13.52 3.43
C ALA A 15 -16.52 13.35 3.39
N CYS A 16 -15.97 12.35 4.10
CA CYS A 16 -15.02 11.36 3.58
C CYS A 16 -14.56 10.45 4.74
N LEU A 17 -15.46 9.57 5.21
CA LEU A 17 -15.05 8.37 5.94
C LEU A 17 -14.82 7.29 4.90
N LEU A 18 -13.56 7.04 4.54
CA LEU A 18 -13.18 5.91 3.70
C LEU A 18 -12.64 4.81 4.60
N LEU A 19 -13.58 3.96 5.02
CA LEU A 19 -13.39 2.68 5.68
C LEU A 19 -12.20 1.89 5.07
N THR A 20 -11.34 1.33 5.91
CA THR A 20 -10.28 0.38 5.59
C THR A 20 -10.73 -1.04 5.89
N GLY A 21 -10.44 -1.95 4.96
CA GLY A 21 -10.77 -3.37 5.12
C GLY A 21 -9.89 -3.98 6.20
N LEU A 22 -10.52 -4.37 7.31
CA LEU A 22 -9.94 -5.19 8.37
C LEU A 22 -9.53 -6.55 7.81
N ALA A 23 -8.30 -6.99 8.06
CA ALA A 23 -7.93 -8.39 7.93
C ALA A 23 -8.15 -9.07 9.29
N LEU A 24 -8.92 -10.14 9.32
CA LEU A 24 -9.20 -10.90 10.53
C LEU A 24 -8.51 -12.26 10.45
N GLU A 25 -7.76 -12.60 11.50
CA GLU A 25 -7.19 -13.92 11.69
C GLU A 25 -8.15 -14.81 12.46
N TYR A 26 -8.40 -15.96 11.87
CA TYR A 26 -9.20 -17.04 12.44
C TYR A 26 -8.23 -18.16 12.79
N GLU A 27 -8.00 -18.40 14.08
CA GLU A 27 -7.14 -19.48 14.56
C GLU A 27 -7.81 -20.86 14.47
N GLY A 28 -9.13 -20.90 14.29
CA GLY A 28 -9.92 -22.13 14.24
C GLY A 28 -10.26 -22.69 15.62
N VAL A 29 -10.20 -21.86 16.67
CA VAL A 29 -10.50 -22.27 18.05
C VAL A 29 -12.00 -22.47 18.28
N PRO A 30 -12.43 -23.39 19.18
CA PRO A 30 -13.85 -23.62 19.45
C PRO A 30 -14.60 -22.35 19.86
N GLY A 31 -15.77 -22.13 19.27
CA GLY A 31 -16.59 -20.95 19.55
C GLY A 31 -16.13 -19.67 18.85
N GLN A 32 -15.24 -19.79 17.85
CA GLN A 32 -14.82 -18.68 17.00
C GLN A 32 -15.88 -18.31 15.94
N TRP A 33 -16.16 -17.03 15.78
CA TRP A 33 -17.07 -16.49 14.76
C TRP A 33 -16.95 -14.97 14.67
N THR A 34 -17.33 -14.41 13.54
CA THR A 34 -17.62 -12.97 13.41
C THR A 34 -19.00 -12.76 12.80
N ARG A 35 -19.60 -11.61 13.14
CA ARG A 35 -20.92 -11.18 12.66
C ARG A 35 -20.83 -9.77 12.13
N TYR A 36 -21.19 -9.61 10.86
CA TYR A 36 -21.23 -8.34 10.15
C TYR A 36 -22.67 -7.91 9.88
N SER A 37 -22.86 -6.62 9.62
CA SER A 37 -24.13 -6.06 9.16
C SER A 37 -24.69 -6.86 7.99
N GLN A 38 -26.00 -7.10 8.02
CA GLN A 38 -26.74 -7.81 6.98
C GLN A 38 -26.35 -7.38 5.54
N TRP A 39 -26.13 -8.38 4.69
CA TRP A 39 -26.02 -8.19 3.24
C TRP A 39 -27.40 -8.22 2.60
N ASP A 40 -27.79 -7.14 1.93
CA ASP A 40 -29.06 -7.07 1.19
C ASP A 40 -28.98 -7.86 -0.13
N ALA A 41 -29.02 -9.19 -0.02
CA ALA A 41 -28.93 -10.12 -1.15
C ALA A 41 -30.31 -10.51 -1.71
N LYS A 42 -31.36 -9.68 -1.55
CA LYS A 42 -32.74 -10.05 -1.92
C LYS A 42 -32.92 -10.22 -3.42
N THR A 43 -32.47 -9.24 -4.21
CA THR A 43 -32.65 -9.18 -5.67
C THR A 43 -31.32 -9.38 -6.36
N THR A 44 -30.44 -8.38 -6.30
CA THR A 44 -29.11 -8.38 -6.87
C THR A 44 -28.11 -7.95 -5.82
N GLY A 45 -26.91 -8.50 -5.86
CA GLY A 45 -25.88 -8.10 -4.90
C GLY A 45 -24.52 -8.66 -5.26
N GLU A 46 -23.50 -8.03 -4.72
CA GLU A 46 -22.12 -8.46 -4.84
C GLU A 46 -21.51 -8.57 -3.45
N LEU A 47 -20.74 -9.63 -3.21
CA LEU A 47 -19.92 -9.81 -2.01
C LEU A 47 -18.54 -10.27 -2.46
N SER A 48 -17.49 -9.58 -2.02
CA SER A 48 -16.11 -9.98 -2.34
C SER A 48 -15.23 -9.99 -1.11
N PHE A 49 -14.24 -10.88 -1.11
CA PHE A 49 -13.21 -10.96 -0.07
C PHE A 49 -11.98 -11.69 -0.61
N ILE A 50 -10.89 -11.65 0.14
CA ILE A 50 -9.68 -12.41 -0.15
C ILE A 50 -9.42 -13.30 1.06
N LEU A 51 -9.13 -14.58 0.80
CA LEU A 51 -8.83 -15.55 1.84
C LEU A 51 -7.47 -16.20 1.65
N ARG A 52 -6.87 -16.65 2.76
CA ARG A 52 -5.68 -17.50 2.77
C ARG A 52 -5.85 -18.57 3.83
N THR A 53 -5.70 -19.84 3.46
CA THR A 53 -5.88 -20.97 4.39
C THR A 53 -5.09 -22.21 3.95
N ASN A 54 -4.92 -23.16 4.85
CA ASN A 54 -4.45 -24.53 4.56
C ASN A 54 -5.51 -25.60 4.88
N ILE A 55 -6.69 -25.22 5.34
CA ILE A 55 -7.71 -26.18 5.75
C ILE A 55 -8.45 -26.75 4.55
N SER A 56 -8.82 -28.03 4.65
CA SER A 56 -9.56 -28.72 3.60
C SER A 56 -11.07 -28.74 3.83
N ARG A 57 -11.56 -28.36 5.02
CA ARG A 57 -12.98 -28.31 5.35
C ARG A 57 -13.27 -27.23 6.39
N ALA A 58 -14.23 -26.35 6.11
CA ALA A 58 -14.73 -25.35 7.07
C ALA A 58 -15.96 -24.59 6.56
N LEU A 59 -16.70 -23.95 7.47
CA LEU A 59 -17.65 -22.88 7.16
C LEU A 59 -16.93 -21.55 6.95
N VAL A 60 -17.11 -20.94 5.77
CA VAL A 60 -16.53 -19.63 5.45
C VAL A 60 -17.53 -18.51 5.72
N LEU A 61 -18.75 -18.62 5.20
CA LEU A 61 -19.79 -17.60 5.36
C LEU A 61 -21.19 -18.17 5.34
N TYR A 62 -22.11 -17.51 6.05
CA TYR A 62 -23.50 -17.91 6.20
C TYR A 62 -24.44 -16.72 6.37
N LEU A 63 -25.61 -16.79 5.73
CA LEU A 63 -26.75 -15.90 5.97
C LEU A 63 -28.06 -16.64 5.64
N ASP A 64 -29.16 -16.20 6.25
CA ASP A 64 -30.48 -16.78 6.03
C ASP A 64 -31.65 -15.82 6.30
N ASP A 65 -32.87 -16.35 6.22
CA ASP A 65 -34.13 -15.69 6.54
C ASP A 65 -34.63 -15.95 7.97
N GLY A 66 -33.72 -16.24 8.91
CA GLY A 66 -34.03 -16.41 10.33
C GLY A 66 -34.70 -17.74 10.68
N GLY A 67 -34.31 -18.83 10.02
CA GLY A 67 -34.80 -20.17 10.34
C GLY A 67 -36.03 -20.62 9.56
N ASN A 68 -36.38 -19.94 8.46
CA ASN A 68 -37.51 -20.34 7.63
C ASN A 68 -37.06 -21.26 6.50
N CYS A 69 -36.68 -20.70 5.35
CA CYS A 69 -36.48 -21.50 4.13
C CYS A 69 -35.36 -21.04 3.20
N ASP A 70 -34.93 -19.78 3.27
CA ASP A 70 -33.91 -19.21 2.41
C ASP A 70 -32.58 -19.13 3.15
N PHE A 71 -31.52 -19.68 2.55
CA PHE A 71 -30.16 -19.54 3.06
C PHE A 71 -29.15 -19.47 1.92
N LEU A 72 -27.96 -18.96 2.26
CA LEU A 72 -26.76 -19.04 1.45
C LEU A 72 -25.59 -19.39 2.38
N GLU A 73 -24.88 -20.47 2.05
CA GLU A 73 -23.70 -20.93 2.77
C GLU A 73 -22.55 -21.16 1.79
N LEU A 74 -21.33 -20.80 2.20
CA LEU A 74 -20.10 -21.10 1.49
C LEU A 74 -19.17 -21.87 2.43
N LEU A 75 -18.68 -22.98 1.92
CA LEU A 75 -17.92 -23.99 2.63
C LEU A 75 -16.61 -24.23 1.88
N ILE A 76 -15.60 -24.67 2.62
CA ILE A 76 -14.45 -25.37 2.04
C ILE A 76 -14.76 -26.86 2.12
N SER A 77 -14.55 -27.58 1.01
CA SER A 77 -14.71 -29.03 0.92
C SER A 77 -13.60 -29.60 0.05
N ASN A 78 -12.81 -30.52 0.60
CA ASN A 78 -11.61 -31.08 -0.03
C ASN A 78 -10.64 -29.99 -0.55
N GLY A 79 -10.50 -28.89 0.20
CA GLY A 79 -9.63 -27.77 -0.13
C GLY A 79 -10.13 -26.85 -1.25
N ARG A 80 -11.39 -27.01 -1.68
CA ARG A 80 -12.04 -26.20 -2.73
C ARG A 80 -13.29 -25.53 -2.19
N LEU A 81 -13.75 -24.45 -2.85
CA LEU A 81 -14.95 -23.75 -2.42
C LEU A 81 -16.20 -24.44 -2.95
N GLN A 82 -17.17 -24.60 -2.04
CA GLN A 82 -18.49 -25.14 -2.32
C GLN A 82 -19.53 -24.17 -1.78
N MET A 83 -20.44 -23.72 -2.63
CA MET A 83 -21.57 -22.89 -2.20
C MET A 83 -22.88 -23.67 -2.31
N ARG A 84 -23.77 -23.47 -1.35
CA ARG A 84 -25.16 -23.95 -1.39
C ARG A 84 -26.09 -22.81 -1.06
N PHE A 85 -27.18 -22.69 -1.82
CA PHE A 85 -28.20 -21.69 -1.55
C PHE A 85 -29.58 -22.17 -2.01
N THR A 86 -30.61 -21.66 -1.35
CA THR A 86 -32.00 -21.95 -1.73
C THR A 86 -32.89 -20.71 -1.56
N ILE A 87 -34.01 -20.71 -2.28
CA ILE A 87 -35.04 -19.68 -2.22
C ILE A 87 -36.39 -20.36 -2.11
N HIS A 88 -37.20 -19.92 -1.15
CA HIS A 88 -38.58 -20.33 -0.96
C HIS A 88 -38.75 -21.86 -0.83
N CYS A 89 -37.92 -22.45 0.05
CA CYS A 89 -37.93 -23.86 0.41
C CYS A 89 -37.68 -24.82 -0.77
N ALA A 90 -37.13 -24.30 -1.88
CA ALA A 90 -36.78 -25.12 -3.03
C ALA A 90 -35.60 -26.05 -2.70
N GLU A 91 -35.36 -27.03 -3.56
CA GLU A 91 -34.15 -27.84 -3.44
C GLU A 91 -32.90 -26.96 -3.65
N PRO A 92 -31.92 -26.99 -2.73
CA PRO A 92 -30.77 -26.09 -2.79
C PRO A 92 -29.94 -26.29 -4.06
N ALA A 93 -29.64 -25.17 -4.74
CA ALA A 93 -28.63 -25.14 -5.78
C ALA A 93 -27.23 -25.25 -5.14
N THR A 94 -26.32 -25.96 -5.82
CA THR A 94 -24.96 -26.17 -5.35
C THR A 94 -23.95 -25.78 -6.42
N LEU A 95 -22.87 -25.11 -6.01
CA LEU A 95 -21.72 -24.74 -6.83
C LEU A 95 -20.48 -25.38 -6.25
N HIS A 96 -19.64 -25.96 -7.12
CA HIS A 96 -18.35 -26.52 -6.75
C HIS A 96 -17.28 -25.93 -7.67
N THR A 97 -16.22 -25.41 -7.07
CA THR A 97 -15.03 -24.96 -7.81
C THR A 97 -14.02 -26.09 -7.94
N GLU A 98 -13.17 -26.01 -8.96
CA GLU A 98 -12.04 -26.91 -9.18
C GLU A 98 -10.73 -26.34 -8.62
N THR A 99 -10.65 -25.02 -8.45
CA THR A 99 -9.48 -24.32 -7.93
C THR A 99 -9.22 -24.71 -6.46
N PRO A 100 -8.06 -25.32 -6.14
CA PRO A 100 -7.65 -25.55 -4.76
C PRO A 100 -7.25 -24.24 -4.10
N ILE A 101 -7.78 -23.97 -2.91
CA ILE A 101 -7.56 -22.74 -2.14
C ILE A 101 -6.80 -22.96 -0.83
N ASN A 102 -6.50 -24.21 -0.50
CA ASN A 102 -5.84 -24.61 0.73
C ASN A 102 -4.30 -24.71 0.58
N ASP A 103 -3.73 -23.88 -0.29
CA ASP A 103 -2.32 -23.90 -0.67
C ASP A 103 -1.49 -22.80 0.03
N LEU A 104 -2.07 -22.15 1.05
CA LEU A 104 -1.49 -21.02 1.78
C LEU A 104 -1.19 -19.78 0.92
N ARG A 105 -1.79 -19.65 -0.26
CA ARG A 105 -1.77 -18.42 -1.05
C ARG A 105 -3.07 -17.64 -0.86
N TRP A 106 -3.04 -16.38 -1.31
CA TRP A 106 -4.20 -15.51 -1.29
C TRP A 106 -5.07 -15.81 -2.51
N HIS A 107 -6.34 -16.10 -2.26
CA HIS A 107 -7.35 -16.34 -3.29
C HIS A 107 -8.43 -15.28 -3.23
N ARG A 108 -8.78 -14.72 -4.40
CA ARG A 108 -9.86 -13.73 -4.52
C ARG A 108 -11.17 -14.45 -4.73
N VAL A 109 -12.16 -14.13 -3.92
CA VAL A 109 -13.49 -14.72 -3.98
C VAL A 109 -14.50 -13.61 -4.23
N LEU A 110 -15.33 -13.79 -5.25
CA LEU A 110 -16.39 -12.88 -5.65
C LEU A 110 -17.69 -13.66 -5.83
N LEU A 111 -18.70 -13.26 -5.08
CA LEU A 111 -20.06 -13.78 -5.14
C LEU A 111 -20.93 -12.71 -5.78
N THR A 112 -21.60 -13.06 -6.87
CA THR A 112 -22.60 -12.17 -7.47
C THR A 112 -23.94 -12.88 -7.51
N ARG A 113 -24.99 -12.14 -7.20
CA ARG A 113 -26.35 -12.65 -7.18
C ARG A 113 -27.21 -11.87 -8.14
N ASN A 114 -28.01 -12.58 -8.91
CA ASN A 114 -29.00 -12.04 -9.82
C ASN A 114 -30.30 -12.85 -9.72
N PHE A 115 -31.19 -12.42 -8.82
CA PHE A 115 -32.44 -13.08 -8.46
C PHE A 115 -32.25 -14.55 -8.03
N ARG A 116 -32.54 -15.50 -8.94
CA ARG A 116 -32.42 -16.94 -8.70
C ARG A 116 -31.05 -17.50 -9.02
N GLU A 117 -30.26 -16.76 -9.80
CA GLU A 117 -28.93 -17.14 -10.19
C GLU A 117 -27.91 -16.58 -9.19
N THR A 118 -26.98 -17.43 -8.76
CA THR A 118 -25.79 -16.99 -8.01
C THR A 118 -24.56 -17.49 -8.75
N LYS A 119 -23.57 -16.61 -8.86
CA LYS A 119 -22.26 -16.93 -9.43
C LYS A 119 -21.19 -16.81 -8.36
N LEU A 120 -20.24 -17.73 -8.43
CA LEU A 120 -19.05 -17.78 -7.59
C LEU A 120 -17.82 -17.72 -8.50
N VAL A 121 -17.00 -16.70 -8.30
CA VAL A 121 -15.71 -16.53 -8.97
C VAL A 121 -14.61 -16.72 -7.95
N VAL A 122 -13.67 -17.62 -8.25
CA VAL A 122 -12.48 -17.88 -7.44
C VAL A 122 -11.27 -17.71 -8.34
N ASP A 123 -10.50 -16.65 -8.08
CA ASP A 123 -9.43 -16.17 -8.94
C ASP A 123 -9.90 -15.97 -10.40
N ASN A 124 -9.62 -16.93 -11.28
CA ASN A 124 -9.97 -16.92 -12.70
C ASN A 124 -11.05 -17.94 -13.08
N GLU A 125 -11.56 -18.71 -12.12
CA GLU A 125 -12.61 -19.70 -12.33
C GLU A 125 -13.99 -19.12 -11.97
N GLU A 126 -14.95 -19.19 -12.91
CA GLU A 126 -16.35 -18.80 -12.68
C GLU A 126 -17.28 -20.03 -12.72
N LYS A 127 -18.18 -20.12 -11.75
CA LYS A 127 -19.27 -21.10 -11.71
C LYS A 127 -20.59 -20.39 -11.42
N ALA A 128 -21.66 -20.80 -12.09
CA ALA A 128 -23.00 -20.22 -11.94
C ALA A 128 -24.05 -21.32 -11.79
N ALA A 129 -25.05 -21.07 -10.93
CA ALA A 129 -26.17 -21.97 -10.70
C ALA A 129 -27.44 -21.17 -10.47
N GLU A 130 -28.58 -21.73 -10.87
CA GLU A 130 -29.90 -21.15 -10.63
C GLU A 130 -30.74 -22.11 -9.77
N VAL A 131 -31.40 -21.58 -8.75
CA VAL A 131 -32.36 -22.37 -7.96
C VAL A 131 -33.70 -22.47 -8.69
N LYS A 132 -34.28 -23.67 -8.72
CA LYS A 132 -35.60 -23.94 -9.31
C LYS A 132 -36.72 -23.53 -8.35
N SER A 133 -36.85 -22.22 -8.11
CA SER A 133 -37.84 -21.65 -7.20
C SER A 133 -38.95 -20.88 -7.93
N LYS A 134 -40.17 -20.95 -7.36
CA LYS A 134 -41.31 -20.12 -7.80
C LYS A 134 -41.06 -18.64 -7.52
N ARG A 135 -40.39 -18.32 -6.41
CA ARG A 135 -40.01 -16.96 -6.04
C ARG A 135 -38.66 -16.63 -6.66
N LYS A 136 -38.52 -15.39 -7.15
CA LYS A 136 -37.27 -14.91 -7.73
C LYS A 136 -36.30 -14.35 -6.69
N GLU A 137 -36.84 -13.73 -5.66
CA GLU A 137 -36.10 -12.97 -4.66
C GLU A 137 -35.82 -13.83 -3.42
N MET A 138 -34.66 -13.64 -2.82
CA MET A 138 -34.34 -14.22 -1.52
C MET A 138 -34.98 -13.40 -0.40
N ALA A 139 -35.43 -14.07 0.65
CA ALA A 139 -35.60 -13.41 1.94
C ALA A 139 -34.26 -13.47 2.69
N VAL A 140 -33.81 -12.32 3.21
CA VAL A 140 -32.65 -12.26 4.11
C VAL A 140 -33.09 -11.50 5.35
N ALA A 141 -32.90 -12.13 6.51
CA ALA A 141 -33.27 -11.59 7.81
C ALA A 141 -32.10 -11.63 8.80
N SER A 142 -31.17 -12.57 8.65
CA SER A 142 -29.98 -12.63 9.50
C SER A 142 -28.95 -11.57 9.12
N ASP A 143 -28.03 -11.35 10.05
CA ASP A 143 -26.72 -10.77 9.79
C ASP A 143 -25.84 -11.72 8.97
N LEU A 144 -24.71 -11.23 8.48
CA LEU A 144 -23.71 -12.03 7.77
C LEU A 144 -22.73 -12.64 8.78
N TYR A 145 -22.72 -13.96 8.88
CA TYR A 145 -21.74 -14.68 9.70
C TYR A 145 -20.53 -15.09 8.86
N VAL A 146 -19.33 -14.94 9.43
CA VAL A 146 -18.07 -15.29 8.76
C VAL A 146 -17.18 -16.11 9.71
N GLY A 147 -16.56 -17.16 9.17
CA GLY A 147 -15.61 -18.05 9.84
C GLY A 147 -16.18 -18.95 10.95
N GLY A 148 -17.47 -18.83 11.26
CA GLY A 148 -18.17 -19.65 12.24
C GLY A 148 -19.54 -19.09 12.61
N ILE A 149 -20.25 -19.79 13.49
CA ILE A 149 -21.55 -19.37 14.05
C ILE A 149 -21.44 -19.31 15.57
N SER A 150 -22.03 -18.26 16.16
CA SER A 150 -22.06 -18.13 17.62
C SER A 150 -22.75 -19.34 18.28
N PRO A 151 -22.15 -19.91 19.35
CA PRO A 151 -22.77 -20.97 20.14
C PRO A 151 -24.17 -20.60 20.67
N ASP A 152 -24.43 -19.30 20.90
CA ASP A 152 -25.69 -18.79 21.46
C ASP A 152 -26.83 -18.75 20.44
N VAL A 153 -26.53 -18.85 19.16
CA VAL A 153 -27.56 -18.88 18.11
C VAL A 153 -28.34 -20.19 18.20
N ARG A 154 -29.66 -20.07 18.37
CA ARG A 154 -30.57 -21.23 18.45
C ARG A 154 -30.66 -21.91 17.09
N LEU A 155 -30.74 -23.25 17.07
CA LEU A 155 -30.90 -24.01 15.84
C LEU A 155 -32.17 -23.61 15.06
N SER A 156 -33.24 -23.22 15.75
CA SER A 156 -34.48 -22.75 15.14
C SER A 156 -34.37 -21.40 14.45
N ALA A 157 -33.28 -20.65 14.68
CA ALA A 157 -32.99 -19.40 13.99
C ALA A 157 -32.10 -19.61 12.76
N LEU A 158 -31.64 -20.85 12.50
CA LEU A 158 -30.79 -21.22 11.37
C LEU A 158 -31.59 -22.07 10.39
N THR A 159 -31.77 -21.57 9.17
CA THR A 159 -32.46 -22.30 8.11
C THR A 159 -31.68 -23.55 7.72
N SER A 160 -30.36 -23.44 7.55
CA SER A 160 -29.44 -24.58 7.42
C SER A 160 -28.78 -24.87 8.76
N SER A 161 -29.49 -25.55 9.67
CA SER A 161 -28.96 -25.82 11.03
C SER A 161 -27.66 -26.65 11.05
N THR A 162 -27.31 -27.33 9.95
CA THR A 162 -26.07 -28.11 9.82
C THR A 162 -24.81 -27.26 9.90
N VAL A 163 -24.89 -25.97 9.54
CA VAL A 163 -23.74 -25.05 9.58
C VAL A 163 -23.14 -24.88 10.97
N LYS A 164 -23.93 -25.09 12.03
CA LYS A 164 -23.45 -25.03 13.42
C LYS A 164 -22.47 -26.16 13.76
N TYR A 165 -22.46 -27.24 12.97
CA TYR A 165 -21.61 -28.42 13.16
C TYR A 165 -20.47 -28.50 12.14
N GLU A 166 -20.39 -27.57 11.19
CA GLU A 166 -19.25 -27.52 10.27
C GLU A 166 -18.00 -27.04 11.01
N PRO A 167 -16.80 -27.52 10.62
CA PRO A 167 -15.55 -27.04 11.19
C PRO A 167 -15.43 -25.53 11.03
N LEU A 168 -14.79 -24.89 12.00
CA LEU A 168 -14.56 -23.45 11.99
C LEU A 168 -13.47 -23.12 10.97
N PHE A 169 -13.57 -21.95 10.34
CA PHE A 169 -12.53 -21.49 9.44
C PHE A 169 -11.24 -21.22 10.21
N GLN A 170 -10.11 -21.57 9.60
CA GLN A 170 -8.78 -21.24 10.09
C GLN A 170 -7.98 -20.61 8.95
N GLY A 171 -7.37 -19.48 9.21
CA GLY A 171 -6.63 -18.69 8.24
C GLY A 171 -7.05 -17.22 8.28
N PHE A 172 -6.87 -16.53 7.16
CA PHE A 172 -7.07 -15.10 7.06
C PHE A 172 -8.20 -14.77 6.10
N ILE A 173 -9.05 -13.82 6.48
CA ILE A 173 -10.02 -13.18 5.58
C ILE A 173 -9.79 -11.67 5.62
N THR A 174 -9.62 -11.06 4.45
CA THR A 174 -9.41 -9.62 4.31
C THR A 174 -10.27 -9.04 3.19
N ASN A 175 -10.41 -7.72 3.20
CA ASN A 175 -11.09 -6.95 2.15
C ASN A 175 -12.52 -7.46 1.89
N LEU A 176 -13.23 -7.85 2.95
CA LEU A 176 -14.65 -8.20 2.88
C LEU A 176 -15.45 -6.97 2.49
N LYS A 177 -16.16 -7.02 1.36
CA LYS A 177 -16.99 -5.95 0.82
C LYS A 177 -18.37 -6.47 0.45
N LEU A 178 -19.38 -5.63 0.64
CA LEU A 178 -20.74 -5.81 0.14
C LEU A 178 -21.00 -4.74 -0.93
N GLY A 179 -20.87 -5.12 -2.20
CA GLY A 179 -20.70 -4.18 -3.31
C GLY A 179 -19.46 -3.32 -3.11
N GLU A 180 -19.63 -2.01 -3.14
CA GLU A 180 -18.55 -1.05 -2.88
C GLU A 180 -18.36 -0.72 -1.39
N ALA A 181 -19.27 -1.17 -0.52
CA ALA A 181 -19.26 -0.83 0.90
C ALA A 181 -18.47 -1.86 1.72
N LEU A 182 -17.80 -1.38 2.77
CA LEU A 182 -17.25 -2.26 3.80
C LEU A 182 -18.33 -2.51 4.86
N PRO A 183 -18.69 -3.78 5.15
CA PRO A 183 -19.71 -4.09 6.13
C PRO A 183 -19.22 -3.76 7.54
N MET A 184 -20.15 -3.31 8.39
CA MET A 184 -19.84 -3.03 9.79
C MET A 184 -19.68 -4.33 10.56
N LEU A 185 -18.54 -4.54 11.22
CA LEU A 185 -18.36 -5.64 12.17
C LEU A 185 -19.22 -5.34 13.40
N LEU A 186 -20.25 -6.15 13.63
CA LEU A 186 -21.18 -5.98 14.74
C LEU A 186 -20.66 -6.64 16.01
N ASP A 187 -20.07 -7.83 15.87
CA ASP A 187 -19.63 -8.64 16.99
C ASP A 187 -18.69 -9.77 16.52
N GLY A 188 -17.96 -10.38 17.45
CA GLY A 188 -17.11 -11.53 17.17
C GLY A 188 -16.45 -12.09 18.43
N GLN A 189 -16.10 -13.37 18.38
CA GLN A 189 -15.46 -14.06 19.49
C GLN A 189 -14.28 -14.89 18.97
N ALA A 190 -13.19 -14.88 19.74
CA ALA A 190 -11.99 -15.69 19.49
C ALA A 190 -11.40 -15.51 18.07
N VAL A 191 -11.58 -14.32 17.52
CA VAL A 191 -10.97 -13.86 16.28
C VAL A 191 -9.99 -12.77 16.69
N HIS A 192 -8.72 -12.95 16.38
CA HIS A 192 -7.74 -11.90 16.61
C HIS A 192 -7.98 -10.83 15.55
N ASN A 193 -8.43 -9.66 16.01
CA ASN A 193 -8.33 -8.44 15.22
C ASN A 193 -6.86 -8.06 15.27
N ASP A 194 -6.09 -8.66 14.36
CA ASP A 194 -4.65 -8.71 14.45
C ASP A 194 -4.03 -7.42 13.95
N LEU A 195 -4.45 -6.33 14.59
CA LEU A 195 -4.00 -5.01 14.27
C LEU A 195 -2.51 -4.82 14.61
N GLU A 196 -1.93 -5.68 15.44
CA GLU A 196 -0.51 -5.64 15.78
C GLU A 196 0.29 -6.63 14.90
N TYR A 197 -0.29 -7.75 14.50
CA TYR A 197 0.39 -8.84 13.77
C TYR A 197 0.40 -8.68 12.24
N ILE A 198 -0.57 -7.95 11.68
CA ILE A 198 -0.65 -7.63 10.25
C ILE A 198 0.64 -6.91 9.78
N CYS A 199 1.20 -6.00 10.59
CA CYS A 199 2.39 -5.25 10.20
C CYS A 199 3.71 -5.97 10.55
N ASP A 200 3.72 -6.77 11.63
CA ASP A 200 4.94 -7.37 12.16
C ASP A 200 5.34 -8.70 11.50
N ILE A 201 4.38 -9.52 11.05
CA ILE A 201 4.67 -10.85 10.45
C ILE A 201 4.29 -10.95 8.98
N HIS A 202 3.19 -10.33 8.52
CA HIS A 202 2.75 -10.38 7.11
C HIS A 202 2.15 -9.04 6.63
N SER A 203 3.02 -8.03 6.50
CA SER A 203 2.64 -6.69 6.04
C SER A 203 1.83 -6.71 4.73
N PRO A 204 0.58 -6.22 4.72
CA PRO A 204 -0.25 -6.07 3.52
C PRO A 204 0.23 -4.89 2.66
N CYS A 205 1.15 -4.07 3.17
CA CYS A 205 1.81 -3.01 2.44
C CYS A 205 2.85 -3.63 1.50
N SER A 206 2.57 -3.56 0.21
CA SER A 206 3.50 -4.03 -0.82
C SER A 206 4.75 -3.15 -0.89
N ASN A 207 5.83 -3.64 -1.52
CA ASN A 207 7.02 -2.83 -1.84
C ASN A 207 7.69 -2.13 -0.64
N LYS A 208 7.71 -2.80 0.52
CA LYS A 208 8.31 -2.30 1.77
C LYS A 208 7.65 -1.03 2.32
N GLY A 209 6.36 -0.80 2.04
CA GLY A 209 5.59 0.25 2.68
C GLY A 209 5.55 0.06 4.20
N LEU A 210 5.67 1.16 4.95
CA LEU A 210 5.60 1.08 6.41
C LEU A 210 4.15 0.83 6.82
N CYS A 211 3.91 -0.35 7.37
CA CYS A 211 2.61 -0.75 7.87
C CYS A 211 2.44 -0.20 9.29
N SER A 212 1.36 0.52 9.50
CA SER A 212 0.94 1.02 10.80
C SER A 212 -0.57 0.88 10.91
N ILE A 213 -1.09 0.85 12.13
CA ILE A 213 -2.52 0.73 12.34
C ILE A 213 -3.05 1.94 13.11
N SER A 214 -4.12 2.53 12.58
CA SER A 214 -4.84 3.62 13.23
C SER A 214 -6.34 3.34 13.15
N GLN A 215 -7.05 3.39 14.28
CA GLN A 215 -8.52 3.21 14.36
C GLN A 215 -9.07 1.91 13.73
N GLY A 216 -8.31 0.81 13.77
CA GLY A 216 -8.70 -0.45 13.14
C GLY A 216 -8.41 -0.52 11.64
N GLU A 217 -7.69 0.46 11.11
CA GLU A 217 -7.39 0.57 9.70
C GLU A 217 -5.91 0.33 9.42
N VAL A 218 -5.60 -0.52 8.43
CA VAL A 218 -4.20 -0.73 8.00
C VAL A 218 -3.78 0.45 7.14
N LEU A 219 -2.87 1.26 7.68
CA LEU A 219 -2.27 2.41 7.03
C LEU A 219 -0.89 2.03 6.51
N CYS A 220 -0.80 1.94 5.19
CA CYS A 220 0.46 1.79 4.50
C CYS A 220 1.01 3.16 4.17
N ASP A 221 2.06 3.54 4.89
CA ASP A 221 2.86 4.70 4.52
C ASP A 221 3.80 4.29 3.36
N CYS A 222 3.36 4.68 2.18
CA CYS A 222 4.07 4.45 0.92
C CYS A 222 5.07 5.58 0.59
N ILE A 223 5.23 6.60 1.45
CA ILE A 223 6.07 7.79 1.19
C ILE A 223 7.52 7.40 0.87
N ASN A 224 8.02 6.34 1.52
CA ASN A 224 9.36 5.79 1.27
C ASN A 224 9.39 4.68 0.20
N THR A 225 8.31 4.51 -0.58
CA THR A 225 8.22 3.54 -1.67
C THR A 225 8.00 4.26 -3.00
N SER A 226 8.36 3.64 -4.12
CA SER A 226 8.04 4.16 -5.48
C SER A 226 6.60 3.86 -5.91
N PHE A 227 5.74 3.50 -4.97
CA PHE A 227 4.38 3.02 -5.20
C PHE A 227 3.39 3.90 -4.44
N ARG A 228 2.15 3.96 -4.93
CA ARG A 228 1.03 4.68 -4.33
C ARG A 228 -0.16 3.74 -4.16
N GLY A 229 -1.28 4.33 -3.75
CA GLY A 229 -2.49 3.60 -3.44
C GLY A 229 -2.48 3.06 -2.01
N LYS A 230 -3.64 2.61 -1.56
CA LYS A 230 -3.95 2.25 -0.16
C LYS A 230 -3.01 1.20 0.46
N TYR A 231 -2.38 0.37 -0.37
CA TYR A 231 -1.49 -0.72 0.05
C TYR A 231 -0.13 -0.73 -0.69
N CYS A 232 0.31 0.42 -1.24
CA CYS A 232 1.58 0.58 -1.97
C CYS A 232 1.77 -0.39 -3.15
N GLN A 233 0.67 -0.71 -3.83
CA GLN A 233 0.61 -1.68 -4.92
C GLN A 233 0.56 -1.02 -6.30
N GLU A 234 0.07 0.22 -6.38
CA GLU A 234 0.02 0.95 -7.63
C GLU A 234 1.42 1.47 -7.90
N ALA A 235 2.06 0.94 -8.94
CA ALA A 235 3.23 1.62 -9.48
C ALA A 235 2.78 3.05 -9.76
N VAL A 236 3.41 4.01 -9.08
CA VAL A 236 3.39 5.36 -9.60
C VAL A 236 4.10 5.19 -10.93
N GLN A 237 3.35 5.14 -12.03
CA GLN A 237 3.85 5.70 -13.28
C GLN A 237 4.12 7.15 -12.90
N ARG A 238 5.32 7.38 -12.35
CA ARG A 238 5.97 8.64 -12.57
C ARG A 238 6.02 8.64 -14.09
N GLU A 239 5.24 9.51 -14.73
CA GLU A 239 5.84 10.22 -15.84
C GLU A 239 7.21 10.61 -15.31
N VAL A 240 8.22 9.87 -15.75
CA VAL A 240 9.54 9.91 -15.14
C VAL A 240 10.15 11.23 -15.62
N GLU A 241 9.73 12.33 -15.00
CA GLU A 241 10.66 13.40 -14.68
C GLU A 241 11.64 12.76 -13.70
N GLY A 242 12.72 12.23 -14.28
CA GLY A 242 13.74 11.47 -13.59
C GLY A 242 14.36 12.30 -12.48
N LEU A 243 13.96 12.02 -11.25
CA LEU A 243 14.59 12.57 -10.06
C LEU A 243 15.81 11.69 -9.75
N ALA A 244 16.99 12.04 -10.27
CA ALA A 244 18.21 11.61 -9.59
C ALA A 244 18.39 12.56 -8.40
N HIS A 245 18.09 12.02 -7.22
CA HIS A 245 18.18 12.78 -5.98
C HIS A 245 19.63 13.14 -5.70
N LEU A 246 19.95 14.42 -5.81
CA LEU A 246 21.08 15.03 -5.13
C LEU A 246 20.79 14.93 -3.62
N MET A 247 21.49 14.04 -2.90
CA MET A 247 21.26 13.87 -1.48
C MET A 247 21.93 15.02 -0.72
N VAL A 248 21.09 15.92 -0.17
CA VAL A 248 21.47 16.89 0.85
C VAL A 248 21.01 16.38 2.21
N ASN A 249 21.98 16.05 3.07
CA ASN A 249 21.83 15.57 4.45
C ASN A 249 20.99 14.29 4.67
N ARG A 250 21.64 13.16 5.00
CA ARG A 250 21.91 12.76 6.41
C ARG A 250 22.22 11.26 6.55
N GLN A 251 23.25 11.04 7.37
CA GLN A 251 23.59 9.90 8.23
C GLN A 251 22.72 8.64 8.20
N VAL A 252 23.44 7.52 8.23
CA VAL A 252 23.04 6.12 8.48
C VAL A 252 22.69 5.33 7.21
N ILE A 253 23.73 4.68 6.69
CA ILE A 253 23.64 3.57 5.75
C ILE A 253 22.79 2.47 6.41
N ARG A 254 21.55 2.27 5.94
CA ARG A 254 20.79 1.04 6.15
C ARG A 254 20.95 0.19 4.89
N GLN A 255 21.46 -1.04 5.05
CA GLN A 255 21.57 -2.02 3.98
C GLN A 255 20.20 -2.24 3.30
N GLY A 256 20.13 -2.01 1.98
CA GLY A 256 18.99 -2.43 1.15
C GLY A 256 18.23 -1.33 0.37
N GLN A 257 18.80 -0.14 0.21
CA GLN A 257 18.23 0.94 -0.62
C GLN A 257 18.66 0.73 -2.10
N GLU A 258 17.71 0.66 -3.03
CA GLU A 258 18.00 0.56 -4.47
C GLU A 258 18.68 1.84 -4.96
N GLU A 259 19.87 1.71 -5.54
CA GLU A 259 20.61 2.83 -6.15
C GLU A 259 19.83 3.34 -7.37
N SER A 260 19.22 4.52 -7.24
CA SER A 260 18.51 5.16 -8.35
C SER A 260 19.51 5.84 -9.28
N VAL A 261 19.95 5.13 -10.32
CA VAL A 261 20.93 5.60 -11.31
C VAL A 261 20.24 6.29 -12.49
N ALA A 262 20.56 7.57 -12.72
CA ALA A 262 20.18 8.26 -13.94
C ALA A 262 21.24 8.09 -15.02
N THR A 263 20.81 7.76 -16.24
CA THR A 263 21.70 7.62 -17.40
C THR A 263 21.48 8.79 -18.36
N PHE A 264 22.57 9.47 -18.72
CA PHE A 264 22.58 10.60 -19.64
C PHE A 264 23.39 10.25 -20.89
N LYS A 265 22.82 10.51 -22.07
CA LYS A 265 23.45 10.37 -23.38
C LYS A 265 24.02 11.69 -23.91
N GLY A 266 23.78 12.81 -23.20
CA GLY A 266 24.51 14.07 -23.38
C GLY A 266 23.63 15.31 -23.62
N ASN A 267 22.34 15.12 -23.92
CA ASN A 267 21.38 16.22 -24.10
C ASN A 267 20.23 16.15 -23.08
N GLU A 268 20.21 15.15 -22.21
CA GLU A 268 19.23 15.08 -21.14
C GLU A 268 19.71 15.87 -19.92
N PHE A 269 18.77 16.44 -19.19
CA PHE A 269 18.97 17.00 -17.86
C PHE A 269 17.70 16.70 -17.05
N PHE A 270 17.82 16.75 -15.73
CA PHE A 270 16.67 16.95 -14.87
C PHE A 270 16.98 18.13 -13.95
N SER A 271 15.94 18.85 -13.55
CA SER A 271 16.07 20.02 -12.71
C SER A 271 15.01 19.99 -11.63
N TYR A 272 15.39 20.30 -10.40
CA TYR A 272 14.44 20.52 -9.32
C TYR A 272 14.06 21.99 -9.28
N ASN A 273 12.78 22.30 -9.50
CA ASN A 273 12.30 23.67 -9.34
C ASN A 273 12.03 23.97 -7.86
N LEU A 274 13.03 24.55 -7.20
CA LEU A 274 12.94 24.97 -5.80
C LEU A 274 12.49 26.43 -5.64
N SER A 275 11.94 27.06 -6.68
CA SER A 275 11.56 28.49 -6.63
C SER A 275 10.47 28.81 -5.61
N GLN A 276 9.58 27.85 -5.31
CA GLN A 276 8.51 28.01 -4.33
C GLN A 276 9.00 27.89 -2.88
N THR A 277 10.09 27.14 -2.66
CA THR A 277 10.73 26.96 -1.35
C THR A 277 12.24 27.10 -1.50
N PRO A 278 12.76 28.33 -1.69
CA PRO A 278 14.19 28.55 -1.88
C PRO A 278 14.97 28.04 -0.68
N ILE A 279 16.02 27.25 -0.93
CA ILE A 279 16.90 26.76 0.12
C ILE A 279 17.95 27.85 0.36
N GLN A 280 17.86 28.51 1.51
CA GLN A 280 18.87 29.43 1.99
C GLN A 280 19.51 28.81 3.23
N SER A 281 20.82 28.53 3.16
CA SER A 281 21.51 27.77 4.19
C SER A 281 22.85 28.40 4.51
N SER A 282 23.34 28.15 5.73
CA SER A 282 24.71 28.42 6.17
C SER A 282 25.54 27.15 6.29
N LEU A 283 24.92 25.97 6.11
CA LEU A 283 25.54 24.66 6.17
C LEU A 283 24.96 23.78 5.05
N ASP A 284 25.77 23.47 4.04
CA ASP A 284 25.37 22.65 2.90
C ASP A 284 26.19 21.36 2.89
N GLU A 285 25.53 20.25 2.60
CA GLU A 285 26.18 19.00 2.24
C GLU A 285 25.55 18.51 0.94
N ILE A 286 26.36 18.38 -0.10
CA ILE A 286 25.94 17.90 -1.42
C ILE A 286 26.69 16.60 -1.68
N THR A 287 25.95 15.53 -1.93
CA THR A 287 26.55 14.24 -2.30
C THR A 287 25.98 13.72 -3.61
N LEU A 288 26.85 13.22 -4.48
CA LEU A 288 26.50 12.53 -5.71
C LEU A 288 27.57 11.52 -6.10
N SER A 289 27.17 10.50 -6.85
CA SER A 289 28.09 9.56 -7.47
C SER A 289 27.96 9.66 -8.99
N PHE A 290 29.07 9.56 -9.72
CA PHE A 290 29.06 9.59 -11.17
C PHE A 290 29.99 8.53 -11.77
N ARG A 291 29.66 8.12 -12.99
CA ARG A 291 30.45 7.23 -13.83
C ARG A 291 30.38 7.74 -15.25
N THR A 292 31.54 8.00 -15.87
CA THR A 292 31.56 8.51 -17.25
C THR A 292 32.86 8.21 -17.97
N SER A 293 32.82 8.21 -19.30
CA SER A 293 34.02 8.24 -20.16
C SER A 293 34.31 9.65 -20.71
N GLN A 294 33.41 10.62 -20.47
CA GLN A 294 33.54 11.98 -20.98
C GLN A 294 34.56 12.77 -20.17
N ARG A 295 35.49 13.44 -20.87
CA ARG A 295 36.54 14.25 -20.23
C ARG A 295 36.01 15.57 -19.68
N ASN A 296 34.91 16.08 -20.23
CA ASN A 296 34.28 17.32 -19.82
C ASN A 296 32.77 17.09 -19.70
N GLY A 297 32.13 17.66 -18.68
CA GLY A 297 30.69 17.52 -18.48
C GLY A 297 30.21 18.21 -17.21
N LEU A 298 29.02 18.79 -17.25
CA LEU A 298 28.37 19.34 -16.07
C LEU A 298 27.77 18.18 -15.25
N LEU A 299 28.02 18.16 -13.93
CA LEU A 299 27.44 17.18 -13.01
C LEU A 299 26.32 17.80 -12.19
N LEU A 300 26.54 19.02 -11.69
CA LEU A 300 25.55 19.74 -10.90
C LEU A 300 25.71 21.25 -11.11
N HIS A 301 24.58 21.92 -11.28
CA HIS A 301 24.48 23.36 -11.14
C HIS A 301 23.29 23.70 -10.24
N THR A 302 23.53 24.53 -9.22
CA THR A 302 22.47 25.11 -8.39
C THR A 302 22.84 26.57 -8.12
N GLY A 303 21.89 27.48 -8.26
CA GLY A 303 22.17 28.89 -8.10
C GLY A 303 21.09 29.80 -8.66
N LYS A 304 21.19 31.08 -8.31
CA LYS A 304 20.35 32.16 -8.83
C LYS A 304 21.23 33.39 -9.03
N SER A 305 21.22 33.94 -10.24
CA SER A 305 22.01 35.13 -10.60
C SER A 305 23.52 34.92 -10.38
N ALA A 306 24.16 35.71 -9.51
CA ALA A 306 25.60 35.63 -9.24
C ALA A 306 25.97 34.53 -8.23
N ASP A 307 24.98 34.01 -7.50
CA ASP A 307 25.19 33.03 -6.44
C ASP A 307 24.94 31.63 -7.00
N TYR A 308 26.00 30.83 -7.12
CA TYR A 308 25.90 29.49 -7.66
C TYR A 308 26.98 28.55 -7.15
N ILE A 309 26.65 27.27 -7.19
CA ILE A 309 27.54 26.14 -7.04
C ILE A 309 27.54 25.39 -8.38
N ASN A 310 28.72 25.14 -8.91
CA ASN A 310 28.92 24.39 -10.14
C ASN A 310 29.94 23.27 -9.88
N LEU A 311 29.53 22.02 -10.12
CA LEU A 311 30.39 20.86 -10.10
C LEU A 311 30.44 20.24 -11.49
N SER A 312 31.64 20.10 -12.04
CA SER A 312 31.85 19.64 -13.41
C SER A 312 33.12 18.82 -13.54
N LEU A 313 33.23 18.07 -14.64
CA LEU A 313 34.49 17.51 -15.10
C LEU A 313 35.16 18.48 -16.06
N ARG A 314 36.46 18.70 -15.86
CA ARG A 314 37.35 19.46 -16.75
C ARG A 314 38.60 18.64 -17.03
N ASN A 315 38.77 18.19 -18.27
CA ASN A 315 39.87 17.32 -18.70
C ASN A 315 40.07 16.07 -17.82
N GLY A 316 38.97 15.47 -17.35
CA GLY A 316 38.97 14.28 -16.50
C GLY A 316 39.27 14.53 -15.02
N ALA A 317 39.38 15.80 -14.60
CA ALA A 317 39.49 16.22 -13.21
C ALA A 317 38.17 16.83 -12.73
N LEU A 318 37.87 16.74 -11.44
CA LEU A 318 36.69 17.37 -10.85
C LEU A 318 36.97 18.85 -10.57
N TRP A 319 36.06 19.70 -11.02
CA TRP A 319 36.15 21.15 -10.91
C TRP A 319 34.92 21.67 -10.19
N LEU A 320 35.13 22.19 -8.98
CA LEU A 320 34.12 22.81 -8.14
C LEU A 320 34.29 24.33 -8.16
N VAL A 321 33.21 25.05 -8.41
CA VAL A 321 33.13 26.50 -8.29
C VAL A 321 31.97 26.86 -7.38
N ILE A 322 32.23 27.69 -6.36
CA ILE A 322 31.20 28.23 -5.48
C ILE A 322 31.35 29.75 -5.46
N ASN A 323 30.36 30.46 -5.98
CA ASN A 323 30.26 31.91 -5.89
C ASN A 323 29.03 32.27 -5.07
N LEU A 324 29.19 33.12 -4.06
CA LEU A 324 28.11 33.61 -3.20
C LEU A 324 28.07 35.15 -3.19
N GLY A 325 28.48 35.76 -4.30
CA GLY A 325 28.31 37.19 -4.56
C GLY A 325 29.58 38.05 -4.40
N SER A 326 30.60 37.60 -3.67
CA SER A 326 31.84 38.38 -3.43
C SER A 326 33.12 37.74 -3.99
N GLY A 327 32.99 36.74 -4.86
CA GLY A 327 34.12 36.05 -5.50
C GLY A 327 33.96 34.54 -5.47
N ALA A 328 34.49 33.88 -6.50
CA ALA A 328 34.36 32.43 -6.64
C ALA A 328 35.49 31.71 -5.88
N PHE A 329 35.11 30.78 -5.00
CA PHE A 329 35.99 29.70 -4.60
C PHE A 329 36.07 28.67 -5.74
N GLU A 330 37.28 28.26 -6.09
CA GLU A 330 37.53 27.29 -7.15
C GLU A 330 38.44 26.18 -6.64
N ALA A 331 38.08 24.93 -6.90
CA ALA A 331 38.89 23.76 -6.53
C ALA A 331 38.96 22.75 -7.68
N LEU A 332 40.19 22.42 -8.09
CA LEU A 332 40.48 21.31 -9.00
C LEU A 332 40.95 20.12 -8.19
N VAL A 333 40.21 19.02 -8.27
CA VAL A 333 40.59 17.74 -7.67
C VAL A 333 41.03 16.82 -8.79
N GLU A 334 42.27 16.36 -8.72
CA GLU A 334 42.84 15.35 -9.62
C GLU A 334 43.14 14.06 -8.83
N PRO A 335 42.89 12.88 -9.40
CA PRO A 335 43.28 11.64 -8.76
C PRO A 335 44.80 11.48 -8.80
N THR A 336 45.35 10.74 -7.83
CA THR A 336 46.80 10.50 -7.71
C THR A 336 47.37 9.71 -8.90
N SER A 337 46.52 8.97 -9.61
CA SER A 337 46.81 8.28 -10.86
C SER A 337 45.55 8.25 -11.74
N GLY A 338 45.72 8.40 -13.06
CA GLY A 338 44.61 8.34 -14.02
C GLY A 338 43.75 9.62 -14.06
N LYS A 339 42.46 9.45 -14.33
CA LYS A 339 41.44 10.51 -14.42
C LYS A 339 40.09 9.94 -13.98
N PHE A 340 39.17 10.79 -13.53
CA PHE A 340 37.83 10.37 -13.07
C PHE A 340 36.85 10.00 -14.20
N ASN A 341 37.28 10.10 -15.46
CA ASN A 341 36.49 9.67 -16.62
C ASN A 341 36.92 8.28 -17.11
N ASP A 342 37.23 7.38 -16.17
CA ASP A 342 37.70 6.01 -16.41
C ASP A 342 36.56 4.98 -16.54
N ASN A 343 35.31 5.45 -16.55
CA ASN A 343 34.10 4.62 -16.56
C ASN A 343 33.96 3.71 -15.32
N VAL A 344 34.48 4.13 -14.17
CA VAL A 344 34.20 3.58 -12.83
C VAL A 344 33.33 4.58 -12.05
N TRP A 345 32.66 4.09 -11.01
CA TRP A 345 31.89 4.94 -10.11
C TRP A 345 32.83 5.71 -9.17
N HIS A 346 32.60 7.01 -9.07
CA HIS A 346 33.26 7.90 -8.13
C HIS A 346 32.24 8.61 -7.24
N ASP A 347 32.53 8.69 -5.94
CA ASP A 347 31.68 9.34 -4.94
C ASP A 347 32.22 10.73 -4.63
N VAL A 348 31.37 11.75 -4.76
CA VAL A 348 31.71 13.14 -4.48
C VAL A 348 30.86 13.65 -3.33
N ARG A 349 31.52 14.21 -2.32
CA ARG A 349 30.89 14.93 -1.22
C ARG A 349 31.44 16.35 -1.16
N VAL A 350 30.58 17.34 -1.24
CA VAL A 350 30.90 18.75 -1.03
C VAL A 350 30.20 19.22 0.23
N THR A 351 30.96 19.68 1.21
CA THR A 351 30.42 20.27 2.44
C THR A 351 30.83 21.73 2.52
N ARG A 352 29.86 22.62 2.75
CA ARG A 352 30.11 24.02 3.07
C ARG A 352 29.60 24.31 4.46
N ASN A 353 30.45 24.83 5.33
CA ASN A 353 30.07 25.36 6.63
C ASN A 353 30.48 26.83 6.68
N LEU A 354 29.50 27.74 6.59
CA LEU A 354 29.72 29.16 6.40
C LEU A 354 30.65 29.42 5.20
N ARG A 355 31.86 29.91 5.46
CA ARG A 355 32.87 30.16 4.43
C ARG A 355 33.70 28.92 4.09
N GLN A 356 33.81 27.96 4.99
CA GLN A 356 34.67 26.80 4.78
C GLN A 356 34.02 25.82 3.82
N VAL A 357 34.71 25.51 2.73
CA VAL A 357 34.28 24.52 1.73
C VAL A 357 35.25 23.36 1.77
N THR A 358 34.72 22.14 1.75
CA THR A 358 35.50 20.91 1.58
C THR A 358 34.89 20.06 0.49
N ILE A 359 35.70 19.62 -0.46
CA ILE A 359 35.34 18.59 -1.45
C ILE A 359 36.12 17.32 -1.12
N LEU A 360 35.42 16.21 -1.06
CA LEU A 360 35.92 14.86 -0.81
C LEU A 360 35.54 13.97 -1.98
N VAL A 361 36.50 13.24 -2.54
CA VAL A 361 36.28 12.28 -3.63
C VAL A 361 36.77 10.90 -3.21
N ASP A 362 35.93 9.88 -3.41
CA ASP A 362 36.17 8.46 -3.09
C ASP A 362 36.60 8.21 -1.63
N GLY A 363 36.20 9.11 -0.73
CA GLY A 363 36.56 9.05 0.70
C GLY A 363 38.03 9.32 1.01
N ILE A 364 38.86 9.66 0.03
CA ILE A 364 40.33 9.75 0.17
C ILE A 364 40.85 11.13 -0.22
N LEU A 365 40.38 11.68 -1.34
CA LEU A 365 40.92 12.91 -1.91
C LEU A 365 40.16 14.10 -1.36
N THR A 366 40.81 14.91 -0.51
CA THR A 366 40.18 16.06 0.15
C THR A 366 40.84 17.36 -0.28
N THR A 367 40.04 18.35 -0.67
CA THR A 367 40.48 19.75 -0.82
C THR A 367 39.60 20.64 0.02
N THR A 368 40.21 21.50 0.84
CA THR A 368 39.49 22.46 1.69
C THR A 368 39.93 23.87 1.35
N GLY A 369 38.99 24.81 1.32
CA GLY A 369 39.27 26.23 1.16
C GLY A 369 38.14 27.09 1.72
N TYR A 370 38.15 28.38 1.37
CA TYR A 370 37.20 29.35 1.91
C TYR A 370 36.59 30.20 0.80
N THR A 371 35.28 30.43 0.85
CA THR A 371 34.61 31.45 0.04
C THR A 371 34.91 32.84 0.58
N GLN A 372 34.92 33.83 -0.31
CA GLN A 372 34.97 35.24 0.07
C GLN A 372 33.51 35.69 0.26
N GLU A 373 33.13 36.06 1.48
CA GLU A 373 31.88 36.78 1.77
C GLU A 373 32.21 37.88 2.78
N ASP A 374 31.95 39.13 2.40
CA ASP A 374 31.89 40.26 3.32
C ASP A 374 30.46 40.36 3.88
N TYR A 375 30.33 40.43 5.20
CA TYR A 375 29.03 40.64 5.85
C TYR A 375 28.57 42.08 5.56
N THR A 376 27.50 42.25 4.78
CA THR A 376 26.70 43.49 4.79
C THR A 376 25.22 43.18 4.85
#